data_AF-S6AX51-F1
#
_entry.id   AF-S6AX51-F1
#
_cell.length_a   1.000
_cell.length_b   1.000
_cell.length_c   1.000
_cell.angle_alpha   90.00
_cell.angle_beta   90.00
_cell.angle_gamma   90.00
#
_symmetry.space_group_name_H-M   'P 1'
#
loop_
_entity.id
_entity.type
_entity.pdbx_description
1 polymer ?
#
loop_
_entity_poly.entity_id
_entity_poly.type
_entity_poly.pdbx_seq_one_letter_code
_entity_poly.pdbx_strand_id
1 'polypeptide(L)' 'MYFGPALKAHWGLEDPSEVVADEAALDAAFRATLAHVERRCKAFLDLPFDRLGRDELKRELDRIGAL' A
#
# COMPACT_ATOMS: atom_id res chain seq x y z
N MET A 1 -0.40 -7.95 25.77
CA MET A 1 -0.42 -8.03 24.29
C MET A 1 -0.22 -6.62 23.75
N TYR A 2 0.93 -6.32 23.13
CA TYR A 2 1.44 -4.94 22.95
C TYR A 2 0.65 -4.06 21.97
N PHE A 3 -0.37 -4.60 21.26
CA PHE A 3 -1.14 -3.85 20.26
C PHE A 3 -2.67 -3.94 20.40
N GLY A 4 -3.19 -4.56 21.46
CA GLY A 4 -4.65 -4.61 21.72
C GLY A 4 -5.50 -4.94 20.48
N PRO A 5 -6.70 -4.34 20.31
CA PRO A 5 -7.58 -4.56 19.17
C PRO A 5 -7.23 -3.72 17.93
N ALA A 6 -5.95 -3.37 17.73
CA ALA A 6 -5.51 -2.57 16.59
C ALA A 6 -5.96 -3.18 15.26
N LEU A 7 -6.40 -2.32 14.35
CA LEU A 7 -6.73 -2.71 13.00
C LEU A 7 -5.45 -3.01 12.22
N LYS A 8 -5.42 -4.09 11.45
CA LYS A 8 -4.28 -4.52 10.64
C LYS A 8 -4.71 -4.68 9.20
N ALA A 9 -3.84 -4.28 8.29
CA ALA A 9 -3.96 -4.49 6.85
C ALA A 9 -2.59 -4.89 6.30
N HIS A 10 -2.59 -5.62 5.19
CA HIS A 10 -1.38 -6.02 4.49
C HIS A 10 -1.53 -5.65 3.02
N TRP A 11 -0.57 -4.89 2.48
CA TRP A 11 -0.56 -4.44 1.10
C TRP A 11 0.65 -5.06 0.41
N GLY A 12 0.47 -6.27 -0.11
CA GLY A 12 1.52 -6.95 -0.86
C GLY A 12 2.07 -6.05 -1.97
N LEU A 13 3.37 -6.16 -2.20
CA LEU A 13 4.10 -5.38 -3.17
C LEU A 13 5.12 -6.29 -3.83
N GLU A 14 5.18 -6.28 -5.15
CA GLU A 14 6.20 -7.02 -5.89
C GLU A 14 7.59 -6.45 -5.56
N ASP A 15 8.58 -7.32 -5.38
CA ASP A 15 9.96 -6.90 -5.17
C ASP A 15 10.62 -6.60 -6.53
N PRO A 16 10.92 -5.31 -6.85
CA PRO A 16 11.50 -4.96 -8.13
C PRO A 16 12.92 -5.52 -8.31
N SER A 17 13.59 -5.96 -7.24
CA SER A 17 14.92 -6.57 -7.32
C SER A 17 14.90 -8.01 -7.88
N GLU A 18 13.74 -8.66 -7.92
CA GLU A 18 13.57 -9.97 -8.54
C GLU A 18 13.51 -9.89 -10.08
N VAL A 19 13.40 -8.69 -10.66
CA VAL A 19 13.36 -8.49 -12.11
C VAL A 19 14.74 -8.74 -12.72
N VAL A 20 14.87 -9.81 -13.49
CA VAL A 20 16.08 -10.14 -14.26
C VAL A 20 15.95 -9.57 -15.68
N ALA A 21 16.40 -8.33 -15.86
CA ALA A 21 16.37 -7.61 -17.14
C ALA A 21 17.58 -6.67 -17.28
N ASP A 22 17.63 -5.89 -18.36
CA ASP A 22 18.63 -4.83 -18.47
C ASP A 22 18.43 -3.73 -17.41
N GLU A 23 19.44 -2.88 -17.25
CA GLU A 23 19.45 -1.83 -16.23
C GLU A 23 18.27 -0.85 -16.38
N ALA A 24 17.88 -0.53 -17.61
CA ALA A 24 16.77 0.38 -17.87
C ALA A 24 15.42 -0.23 -17.44
N ALA A 25 15.21 -1.52 -17.71
CA ALA A 25 14.03 -2.25 -17.29
C ALA A 25 13.98 -2.44 -15.76
N LEU A 26 15.13 -2.72 -15.11
CA LEU A 26 15.22 -2.80 -13.65
C LEU A 26 14.86 -1.46 -13.00
N ASP A 27 15.46 -0.36 -13.47
CA ASP A 27 15.17 1.00 -12.98
C ASP A 27 13.69 1.40 -13.21
N ALA A 28 13.11 0.99 -14.35
CA ALA A 28 11.68 1.16 -14.59
C ALA A 28 10.81 0.36 -13.60
N ALA A 29 11.19 -0.87 -13.24
CA ALA A 29 10.48 -1.67 -12.24
C ALA A 29 10.53 -1.00 -10.86
N PHE A 30 11.70 -0.53 -10.42
CA PHE A 30 11.83 0.22 -9.15
C PHE A 30 10.96 1.48 -9.13
N ARG A 31 10.97 2.27 -10.21
CA ARG A 31 10.10 3.45 -10.33
C ARG A 31 8.62 3.09 -10.27
N ALA A 32 8.21 2.01 -10.93
CA ALA A 32 6.83 1.54 -10.90
C ALA A 32 6.41 1.12 -9.49
N THR A 33 7.24 0.35 -8.80
CA THR A 33 7.02 -0.05 -7.40
C THR A 33 6.89 1.17 -6.48
N LEU A 34 7.78 2.16 -6.62
CA LEU A 34 7.71 3.40 -5.84
C LEU A 34 6.42 4.18 -6.11
N ALA A 35 6.05 4.35 -7.38
CA ALA A 35 4.80 5.02 -7.76
C ALA A 35 3.56 4.31 -7.17
N HIS A 36 3.61 2.97 -7.09
CA HIS A 36 2.57 2.16 -6.46
C HIS A 36 2.45 2.45 -4.96
N VAL A 37 3.58 2.42 -4.25
CA VAL A 37 3.64 2.75 -2.81
C VAL A 37 3.14 4.17 -2.57
N GLU A 38 3.61 5.14 -3.34
CA GLU A 38 3.17 6.52 -3.24
C GLU A 38 1.67 6.69 -3.44
N ARG A 39 1.09 6.02 -4.43
CA ARG A 39 -0.36 6.05 -4.68
C ARG A 39 -1.14 5.55 -3.47
N ARG A 40 -0.73 4.43 -2.88
CA ARG A 40 -1.38 3.86 -1.69
C ARG A 40 -1.25 4.78 -0.47
N CYS A 41 -0.06 5.33 -0.23
CA CYS A 41 0.18 6.27 0.86
C CYS A 41 -0.67 7.54 0.72
N LYS A 42 -0.74 8.13 -0.48
CA LYS A 42 -1.59 9.31 -0.74
C LYS A 42 -3.06 8.98 -0.45
N ALA A 43 -3.58 7.89 -1.01
CA ALA A 43 -4.97 7.47 -0.78
C ALA A 43 -5.29 7.21 0.71
N PHE A 44 -4.34 6.66 1.47
CA PHE A 44 -4.48 6.45 2.91
C PHE A 44 -4.52 7.76 3.70
N LEU A 45 -3.61 8.69 3.38
CA LEU A 45 -3.57 10.00 4.04
C LEU A 45 -4.80 10.85 3.73
N ASP A 46 -5.44 10.64 2.58
CA ASP A 46 -6.67 11.32 2.16
C ASP A 46 -7.95 10.74 2.78
N LEU A 47 -7.87 9.66 3.58
CA LEU A 47 -9.06 9.07 4.20
C LEU A 47 -9.70 10.03 5.23
N PRO A 48 -11.05 10.15 5.26
CA PRO A 48 -11.75 10.94 6.26
C PRO A 48 -11.85 10.16 7.58
N PHE A 49 -10.75 9.99 8.30
CA PHE A 49 -10.67 9.17 9.53
C PHE A 49 -11.69 9.55 10.61
N ASP A 50 -12.12 10.81 10.66
CA ASP A 50 -13.15 11.33 11.57
C ASP A 50 -14.56 10.81 11.28
N ARG A 51 -14.78 10.25 10.08
CA ARG A 51 -16.09 9.77 9.60
C ARG A 51 -16.14 8.26 9.41
N LEU A 52 -15.04 7.55 9.63
CA LEU A 52 -14.95 6.11 9.39
C LEU A 52 -15.00 5.35 10.72
N GLY A 53 -16.01 4.50 10.87
CA GLY A 53 -16.02 3.45 11.88
C GLY A 53 -14.97 2.38 11.59
N ARG A 54 -14.70 1.50 12.56
CA ARG A 54 -13.66 0.47 12.46
C ARG A 54 -13.77 -0.42 11.21
N ASP A 55 -14.99 -0.87 10.89
CA ASP A 55 -15.22 -1.77 9.75
C ASP A 55 -15.19 -1.02 8.42
N GLU A 56 -15.58 0.25 8.40
CA GLU A 56 -15.43 1.14 7.24
C GLU A 56 -13.96 1.40 6.95
N LEU A 57 -13.18 1.72 7.99
CA LEU A 57 -11.74 1.87 7.88
C LEU A 57 -11.09 0.59 7.35
N LYS A 58 -11.50 -0.59 7.82
CA LYS A 58 -10.98 -1.87 7.28
C LYS A 58 -11.27 -2.03 5.79
N ARG A 59 -12.48 -1.70 5.34
CA ARG A 59 -12.85 -1.75 3.91
C ARG A 59 -12.02 -0.79 3.08
N GLU A 60 -11.80 0.44 3.56
CA GLU A 60 -10.95 1.40 2.86
C GLU A 60 -9.49 0.95 2.81
N LEU A 61 -8.95 0.39 3.89
CA LEU A 61 -7.59 -0.17 3.89
C LEU A 61 -7.45 -1.34 2.90
N ASP A 62 -8.45 -2.22 2.82
CA ASP A 62 -8.45 -3.31 1.85
C ASP A 62 -8.54 -2.79 0.40
N ARG A 63 -9.37 -1.76 0.16
CA ARG A 63 -9.48 -1.09 -1.15
C ARG A 63 -8.16 -0.44 -1.57
N ILE A 64 -7.50 0.28 -0.66
CA ILE A 64 -6.19 0.89 -0.91
C ILE A 64 -5.14 -0.18 -1.21
N GLY A 65 -5.19 -1.32 -0.54
CA GLY A 65 -4.28 -2.44 -0.82
C GLY A 65 -4.44 -3.05 -2.21
N ALA A 66 -5.58 -2.86 -2.86
CA ALA A 66 -5.87 -3.33 -4.21
C ALA A 66 -5.62 -2.28 -5.30
N LEU A 67 -5.37 -1.01 -4.92
CA LEU A 67 -4.68 -0.07 -5.81
C LEU A 67 -3.31 -0.64 -6.08
#